data_AF-A0A101W1W9-F1
#
_entry.id   AF-A0A101W1W9-F1
#
_cell.length_a   1.000
_cell.length_b   1.000
_cell.length_c   1.000
_cell.angle_alpha   90.00
_cell.angle_beta   90.00
_cell.angle_gamma   90.00
#
_symmetry.space_group_name_H-M   'P 1'
#
loop_
_entity.id
_entity.type
_entity.pdbx_description
1 polymer ?
#
loop_
_entity_poly.entity_id
_entity_poly.type
_entity_poly.pdbx_seq_one_letter_code
_entity_poly.pdbx_strand_id
1 'polypeptide(L)'
;MFAAKYMNELNSTRPLRVFDSFYGFTENNPELDRNYDGKVVCNPNKPEYEFEDKAVANMRDAGYEYLEIVKGDIFTTLPRHTMTSIAVLRLDTDTYETTKFELEQLYDKVSPGGVVIIDDYGFNKGCALAVENFIADKNVFLCRFDRFGRSFVKPF
;
A
#
# COMPACT_ATOMS: atom_id res chain seq x y z
N MET A 1 15.49 -3.34 2.33
CA MET A 1 14.12 -3.71 1.91
C MET A 1 14.00 -5.22 1.70
N PHE A 2 13.10 -5.93 2.40
CA PHE A 2 12.96 -7.40 2.31
C PHE A 2 12.55 -7.88 0.92
N ALA A 3 11.52 -7.26 0.32
CA ALA A 3 11.02 -7.64 -1.00
C ALA A 3 12.11 -7.58 -2.10
N ALA A 4 12.90 -6.50 -2.19
CA ALA A 4 13.98 -6.42 -3.18
C ALA A 4 15.05 -7.50 -2.99
N LYS A 5 15.46 -7.77 -1.73
CA LYS A 5 16.42 -8.84 -1.44
C LYS A 5 15.89 -10.20 -1.91
N TYR A 6 14.63 -10.49 -1.61
CA TYR A 6 13.99 -11.72 -2.05
C TYR A 6 13.85 -11.81 -3.58
N MET A 7 13.50 -10.71 -4.24
CA MET A 7 13.43 -10.65 -5.71
C MET A 7 14.80 -10.89 -6.37
N ASN A 8 15.88 -10.41 -5.74
CA ASN A 8 17.25 -10.70 -6.14
C ASN A 8 17.60 -12.19 -5.96
N GLU A 9 17.28 -12.78 -4.81
CA GLU A 9 17.51 -14.20 -4.53
C GLU A 9 16.79 -15.11 -5.55
N LEU A 10 15.61 -14.69 -6.00
CA LEU A 10 14.84 -15.39 -7.04
C LEU A 10 15.32 -15.13 -8.48
N ASN A 11 16.32 -14.27 -8.68
CA ASN A 11 16.72 -13.79 -10.01
C ASN A 11 15.53 -13.23 -10.83
N SER A 12 14.60 -12.57 -10.14
CA SER A 12 13.39 -12.03 -10.77
C SER A 12 13.74 -10.82 -11.63
N THR A 13 13.14 -10.74 -12.82
CA THR A 13 13.19 -9.56 -13.69
C THR A 13 11.91 -8.71 -13.62
N ARG A 14 11.00 -9.03 -12.70
CA ARG A 14 9.71 -8.34 -12.58
C ARG A 14 9.85 -7.03 -11.80
N PRO A 15 9.31 -5.91 -12.29
CA PRO A 15 9.42 -4.63 -11.59
C PRO A 15 8.87 -4.68 -10.16
N LEU A 16 9.64 -4.13 -9.22
CA LEU A 16 9.20 -3.82 -7.87
C LEU A 16 9.00 -2.31 -7.77
N ARG A 17 7.74 -1.88 -7.68
CA ARG A 17 7.37 -0.47 -7.66
C ARG A 17 7.02 -0.05 -6.25
N VAL A 18 7.62 1.04 -5.79
CA VAL A 18 7.40 1.62 -4.46
C VAL A 18 6.90 3.04 -4.64
N PHE A 19 5.66 3.28 -4.24
CA PHE A 19 5.04 4.61 -4.24
C PHE A 19 5.02 5.12 -2.81
N ASP A 20 5.48 6.35 -2.60
CA ASP A 20 5.43 6.99 -1.29
C ASP A 20 5.53 8.52 -1.49
N SER A 21 4.88 9.28 -0.62
CA SER A 21 5.06 10.73 -0.58
C SER A 21 6.50 11.09 -0.19
N PHE A 22 7.11 10.29 0.70
CA PHE A 22 8.35 10.52 1.43
C PHE A 22 8.34 11.75 2.36
N TYR A 23 7.17 12.31 2.61
CA TYR A 23 6.98 13.41 3.56
C TYR A 23 5.82 13.18 4.53
N GLY A 24 5.38 11.93 4.66
CA GLY A 24 4.29 11.53 5.56
C GLY A 24 2.91 11.68 4.92
N PHE A 25 1.88 11.66 5.78
CA PHE A 25 0.48 11.69 5.35
C PHE A 25 0.13 13.01 4.67
N THR A 26 -0.61 12.95 3.57
CA THR A 26 -1.07 14.13 2.84
C THR A 26 -2.49 14.57 3.24
N GLU A 27 -3.24 13.66 3.84
CA GLU A 27 -4.60 13.89 4.34
C GLU A 27 -4.94 12.95 5.50
N ASN A 28 -6.05 13.25 6.20
CA ASN A 28 -6.72 12.33 7.09
C ASN A 28 -8.20 12.70 7.25
N ASN A 29 -9.00 11.72 7.67
CA ASN A 29 -10.35 11.90 8.18
C ASN A 29 -10.36 11.55 9.69
N PRO A 30 -10.30 12.55 10.59
CA PRO A 30 -10.22 12.30 12.04
C PRO A 30 -11.40 11.54 12.66
N GLU A 31 -12.51 11.38 11.94
CA GLU A 31 -13.65 10.58 12.40
C GLU A 31 -13.45 9.10 12.09
N LEU A 32 -12.87 8.79 10.93
CA LEU A 32 -12.66 7.43 10.44
C LEU A 32 -11.28 6.88 10.78
N ASP A 33 -10.24 7.70 10.61
CA ASP A 33 -8.83 7.31 10.72
C ASP A 33 -8.39 7.27 12.18
N ARG A 34 -8.89 6.25 12.88
CA ARG A 34 -8.64 6.02 14.29
C ARG A 34 -8.11 4.62 14.50
N ASN A 35 -7.13 4.51 15.40
CA ASN A 35 -6.64 3.22 15.81
C ASN A 35 -7.65 2.46 16.71
N TYR A 36 -7.27 1.24 17.11
CA TYR A 36 -8.06 0.40 18.02
C TYR A 36 -8.35 1.04 19.39
N ASP A 37 -7.52 1.99 19.86
CA ASP A 37 -7.74 2.76 21.09
C ASP A 37 -8.61 4.02 20.86
N GLY A 38 -9.08 4.26 19.63
CA GLY A 38 -9.88 5.42 19.25
C GLY A 38 -9.10 6.72 19.06
N LYS A 39 -7.76 6.67 19.08
CA LYS A 39 -6.91 7.83 18.81
C LYS A 39 -6.83 8.08 17.32
N VAL A 40 -6.90 9.35 16.92
CA VAL A 40 -6.64 9.76 15.53
C VAL A 40 -5.21 9.34 15.18
N VAL A 41 -5.09 8.59 14.09
CA VAL A 41 -3.82 8.28 13.44
C VAL A 41 -3.69 9.15 12.20
N CYS A 42 -2.47 9.28 11.69
CA CYS A 42 -2.16 10.06 10.49
C CYS A 42 -2.40 11.56 10.69
N ASN A 43 -1.34 12.35 10.85
CA ASN A 43 -1.46 13.80 10.98
C ASN A 43 -0.80 14.51 9.79
N PRO A 44 -1.57 15.01 8.81
CA PRO A 44 -1.01 15.68 7.64
C PRO A 44 -0.33 17.02 7.97
N ASN A 45 -0.62 17.60 9.15
CA ASN A 45 0.02 18.85 9.59
C ASN A 45 1.41 18.64 10.20
N LYS A 46 1.89 17.39 10.24
CA LYS A 46 3.22 17.05 10.75
C LYS A 46 3.98 16.26 9.68
N PRO A 47 4.41 16.90 8.59
CA PRO A 47 5.16 16.22 7.55
C PRO A 47 6.53 15.75 8.06
N GLU A 48 6.99 14.61 7.57
CA GLU A 48 8.22 13.94 8.00
C GLU A 48 9.21 13.82 6.84
N TYR A 49 9.91 14.92 6.54
CA TYR A 49 10.90 14.96 5.45
C TYR A 49 12.25 14.31 5.81
N GLU A 50 12.54 14.12 7.10
CA GLU A 50 13.87 13.70 7.56
C GLU A 50 14.22 12.25 7.19
N PHE A 51 13.26 11.45 6.73
CA PHE A 51 13.45 10.03 6.46
C PHE A 51 13.64 9.68 4.99
N GLU A 52 13.33 10.60 4.05
CA GLU A 52 13.34 10.33 2.61
C GLU A 52 14.67 9.75 2.12
N ASP A 53 15.78 10.48 2.32
CA ASP A 53 17.09 10.08 1.81
C ASP A 53 17.53 8.74 2.38
N LYS A 54 17.25 8.49 3.67
CA LYS A 54 17.56 7.23 4.34
C LYS A 54 16.71 6.08 3.79
N ALA A 55 15.41 6.29 3.61
CA ALA A 55 14.52 5.30 3.03
C ALA A 55 14.97 4.93 1.60
N VAL A 56 15.20 5.92 0.75
CA VAL A 56 15.63 5.72 -0.63
C VAL A 56 16.99 5.03 -0.70
N ALA A 57 17.95 5.44 0.14
CA ALA A 57 19.24 4.76 0.24
C ALA A 57 19.09 3.29 0.66
N ASN A 58 18.28 3.00 1.68
CA ASN A 58 18.03 1.63 2.16
C ASN A 58 17.30 0.74 1.13
N MET A 59 16.45 1.33 0.28
CA MET A 59 15.82 0.60 -0.82
C MET A 59 16.81 0.30 -1.93
N ARG A 60 17.66 1.28 -2.32
CA ARG A 60 18.69 1.11 -3.33
C ARG A 60 19.81 0.15 -2.91
N ASP A 61 20.18 0.16 -1.63
CA ASP A 61 21.17 -0.75 -1.05
C ASP A 61 20.74 -2.23 -1.14
N ALA A 62 19.44 -2.51 -1.30
CA ALA A 62 18.98 -3.86 -1.58
C ALA A 62 19.45 -4.39 -2.95
N GLY A 63 19.94 -3.51 -3.83
CA GLY A 63 20.62 -3.88 -5.08
C GLY A 63 19.71 -4.53 -6.13
N TYR A 64 18.40 -4.30 -6.08
CA TYR A 64 17.47 -4.88 -7.04
C TYR A 64 17.39 -4.01 -8.30
N GLU A 65 17.82 -4.56 -9.43
CA GLU A 65 17.92 -3.83 -10.71
C GLU A 65 16.57 -3.28 -11.18
N TYR A 66 15.49 -4.03 -10.97
CA TYR A 66 14.14 -3.68 -11.43
C TYR A 66 13.33 -2.93 -10.35
N LEU A 67 14.02 -2.23 -9.45
CA LEU A 67 13.41 -1.36 -8.45
C LEU A 67 13.06 0.00 -9.06
N GLU A 68 11.78 0.37 -8.99
CA GLU A 68 11.27 1.68 -9.40
C GLU A 68 10.69 2.38 -8.17
N ILE A 69 11.29 3.52 -7.79
CA ILE A 69 10.80 4.36 -6.68
C ILE A 69 10.07 5.56 -7.29
N VAL A 70 8.78 5.68 -6.99
CA VAL A 70 7.91 6.75 -7.45
C VAL A 70 7.63 7.67 -6.27
N LYS A 71 8.23 8.86 -6.29
CA LYS A 71 8.11 9.84 -5.21
C LYS A 71 6.93 10.77 -5.44
N GLY A 72 6.19 11.05 -4.37
CA GLY A 72 5.12 12.04 -4.32
C GLY A 72 3.76 11.42 -4.00
N ASP A 73 2.80 12.29 -3.73
CA ASP A 73 1.43 11.91 -3.36
C ASP A 73 0.80 10.93 -4.37
N ILE A 74 0.28 9.81 -3.88
CA ILE A 74 -0.40 8.77 -4.66
C ILE A 74 -1.55 9.33 -5.50
N PHE A 75 -2.26 10.36 -5.03
CA PHE A 75 -3.34 11.01 -5.78
C PHE A 75 -2.85 11.67 -7.06
N THR A 76 -1.56 12.03 -7.10
CA THR A 76 -0.91 12.62 -8.28
C THR A 76 -0.10 11.60 -9.07
N THR A 77 0.58 10.67 -8.39
CA THR A 77 1.53 9.74 -9.02
C THR A 77 0.84 8.54 -9.66
N LEU A 78 -0.14 7.91 -9.00
CA LEU A 78 -0.82 6.72 -9.52
C LEU A 78 -1.57 6.97 -10.84
N PRO A 79 -2.33 8.07 -11.03
CA PRO A 79 -3.03 8.33 -12.29
C PRO A 79 -2.11 8.51 -13.49
N ARG A 80 -0.84 8.88 -13.27
CA ARG A 80 0.15 9.13 -14.33
C ARG A 80 1.02 7.91 -14.63
N HIS A 81 0.95 6.89 -13.78
CA HIS A 81 1.82 5.73 -13.90
C HIS A 81 1.29 4.73 -14.94
N THR A 82 2.18 4.21 -15.80
CA THR A 82 1.83 3.34 -16.93
C THR A 82 1.79 1.85 -16.56
N MET A 83 1.61 1.51 -15.28
CA MET A 83 1.63 0.10 -14.85
C MET A 83 0.30 -0.56 -15.22
N THR A 84 0.40 -1.72 -15.87
CA THR A 84 -0.76 -2.44 -16.44
C THR A 84 -1.06 -3.78 -15.77
N SER A 85 -0.11 -4.36 -15.04
CA SER A 85 -0.29 -5.67 -14.40
C SER A 85 0.46 -5.75 -13.06
N ILE A 86 -0.23 -6.29 -12.06
CA ILE A 86 0.24 -6.49 -10.70
C ILE A 86 -0.01 -7.94 -10.30
N ALA A 87 1.00 -8.63 -9.76
CA ALA A 87 0.79 -9.96 -9.15
C ALA A 87 0.61 -9.89 -7.63
N VAL A 88 1.26 -8.93 -6.98
CA VAL A 88 1.12 -8.67 -5.55
C VAL A 88 0.94 -7.17 -5.37
N LEU A 89 -0.19 -6.78 -4.82
CA LEU A 89 -0.53 -5.41 -4.46
C LEU A 89 -0.51 -5.33 -2.92
N ARG A 90 0.35 -4.50 -2.35
CA ARG A 90 0.41 -4.26 -0.90
C ARG A 90 0.08 -2.79 -0.62
N LEU A 91 -0.94 -2.56 0.20
CA LEU A 91 -1.40 -1.25 0.65
C LEU A 91 -0.96 -1.06 2.10
N ASP A 92 -0.34 0.08 2.38
CA ASP A 92 0.29 0.45 3.65
C ASP A 92 0.32 1.98 3.73
N THR A 93 -0.87 2.58 3.71
CA THR A 93 -1.08 4.04 3.67
C THR A 93 -1.99 4.54 4.78
N ASP A 94 -2.38 3.65 5.70
CA ASP A 94 -3.26 3.85 6.86
C ASP A 94 -4.68 4.38 6.60
N THR A 95 -4.88 5.44 5.84
CA THR A 95 -6.12 6.22 5.86
C THR A 95 -7.24 5.62 5.01
N TYR A 96 -8.49 5.96 5.35
CA TYR A 96 -9.67 5.59 4.56
C TYR A 96 -9.54 6.03 3.10
N GLU A 97 -9.21 7.31 2.87
CA GLU A 97 -9.19 7.90 1.52
C GLU A 97 -8.05 7.32 0.66
N THR A 98 -6.85 7.16 1.22
CA THR A 98 -5.73 6.55 0.47
C THR A 98 -6.00 5.07 0.18
N THR A 99 -6.44 4.28 1.17
CA THR A 99 -6.76 2.87 0.98
C THR A 99 -7.84 2.69 -0.10
N LYS A 100 -8.90 3.49 -0.04
CA LYS A 100 -10.00 3.47 -1.01
C LYS A 100 -9.48 3.82 -2.41
N PHE A 101 -8.74 4.92 -2.53
CA PHE A 101 -8.20 5.39 -3.81
C PHE A 101 -7.27 4.36 -4.45
N GLU A 102 -6.36 3.77 -3.67
CA GLU A 102 -5.45 2.73 -4.17
C GLU A 102 -6.22 1.51 -4.67
N LEU A 103 -7.21 1.02 -3.92
CA LEU A 103 -8.05 -0.10 -4.35
C LEU A 103 -8.77 0.22 -5.67
N GLU A 104 -9.39 1.40 -5.77
CA GLU A 104 -10.07 1.84 -7.00
C GLU A 104 -9.11 1.97 -8.20
N GLN A 105 -7.89 2.45 -8.00
CA GLN A 105 -6.92 2.69 -9.07
C GLN A 105 -6.09 1.45 -9.46
N LEU A 106 -5.91 0.50 -8.55
CA LEU A 106 -4.95 -0.59 -8.70
C LEU A 106 -5.58 -1.99 -8.74
N TYR A 107 -6.76 -2.20 -8.15
CA TYR A 107 -7.34 -3.54 -8.08
C TYR A 107 -7.59 -4.16 -9.46
N ASP A 108 -8.03 -3.37 -10.43
CA ASP A 108 -8.26 -3.86 -11.79
C ASP A 108 -6.97 -4.29 -12.50
N LYS A 109 -5.84 -3.69 -12.11
CA LYS A 109 -4.49 -4.06 -12.61
C LYS A 109 -3.93 -5.30 -11.91
N VAL A 110 -4.51 -5.73 -10.78
CA VAL A 110 -4.16 -7.02 -10.17
C VAL A 110 -4.62 -8.12 -11.12
N SER A 111 -3.71 -9.05 -11.44
CA SER A 111 -4.05 -10.17 -12.32
C SER A 111 -4.99 -11.15 -11.60
N PRO A 112 -5.85 -11.87 -12.31
CA PRO A 112 -6.55 -13.04 -11.75
C PRO A 112 -5.57 -13.98 -11.02
N GLY A 113 -5.91 -14.39 -9.80
CA GLY A 113 -5.02 -15.16 -8.92
C GLY A 113 -3.91 -14.35 -8.25
N GLY A 114 -3.83 -13.04 -8.50
CA GLY A 114 -2.93 -12.13 -7.80
C GLY A 114 -3.36 -11.88 -6.36
N VAL A 115 -2.42 -11.44 -5.52
CA VAL A 115 -2.64 -11.24 -4.08
C VAL A 115 -2.78 -9.75 -3.78
N VAL A 116 -3.78 -9.40 -2.97
CA VAL A 116 -3.92 -8.08 -2.36
C VAL A 116 -3.63 -8.21 -0.87
N ILE A 117 -2.73 -7.40 -0.36
CA ILE A 117 -2.30 -7.34 1.05
C ILE A 117 -2.66 -5.96 1.58
N ILE A 118 -3.33 -5.94 2.73
CA ILE A 118 -3.70 -4.73 3.47
C ILE A 118 -2.99 -4.78 4.82
N ASP A 119 -2.07 -3.85 5.07
CA ASP A 119 -1.27 -3.86 6.31
C ASP A 119 -2.08 -3.39 7.53
N ASP A 120 -2.84 -2.31 7.37
CA ASP A 120 -3.46 -1.58 8.49
C ASP A 120 -4.89 -1.99 8.81
N TYR A 121 -5.43 -3.04 8.18
CA TYR A 121 -6.85 -3.41 8.31
C TYR A 121 -7.31 -3.57 9.77
N GLY A 122 -6.52 -4.22 10.61
CA GLY A 122 -6.85 -4.38 12.03
C GLY A 122 -6.34 -3.23 12.92
N PHE A 123 -5.54 -2.31 12.38
CA PHE A 123 -4.95 -1.19 13.11
C PHE A 123 -5.81 0.06 12.99
N ASN A 124 -6.14 0.46 11.76
CA ASN A 124 -6.86 1.68 11.42
C ASN A 124 -8.30 1.36 10.95
N LYS A 125 -9.29 1.92 11.64
CA LYS A 125 -10.72 1.73 11.30
C LYS A 125 -11.10 2.31 9.93
N GLY A 126 -10.43 3.39 9.50
CA GLY A 126 -10.60 3.97 8.18
C GLY A 126 -10.15 3.01 7.09
N CYS A 127 -8.94 2.45 7.20
CA CYS A 127 -8.45 1.39 6.32
C CYS A 127 -9.44 0.22 6.25
N ALA A 128 -9.87 -0.29 7.41
CA ALA A 128 -10.81 -1.41 7.50
C ALA A 128 -12.11 -1.13 6.74
N LEU A 129 -12.72 0.03 6.98
CA LEU A 129 -13.97 0.45 6.36
C LEU A 129 -13.83 0.63 4.84
N ALA A 130 -12.72 1.20 4.37
CA ALA A 130 -12.44 1.34 2.95
C ALA A 130 -12.38 -0.03 2.25
N VAL A 131 -11.67 -0.99 2.87
CA VAL A 131 -11.58 -2.37 2.36
C VAL A 131 -12.96 -3.04 2.38
N GLU A 132 -13.69 -2.96 3.49
CA GLU A 132 -15.02 -3.57 3.64
C GLU A 132 -16.00 -3.07 2.58
N ASN A 133 -16.07 -1.75 2.39
CA ASN A 133 -16.88 -1.14 1.34
C ASN A 133 -16.45 -1.62 -0.05
N PHE A 134 -15.14 -1.69 -0.29
CA PHE A 134 -14.62 -2.10 -1.59
C PHE A 134 -14.90 -3.58 -1.91
N ILE A 135 -14.86 -4.47 -0.93
CA ILE A 135 -15.05 -5.92 -1.16
C ILE A 135 -16.49 -6.38 -0.95
N ALA A 136 -17.42 -5.51 -0.56
CA ALA A 136 -18.80 -5.87 -0.23
C ALA A 136 -19.53 -6.63 -1.35
N ASP A 137 -19.20 -6.33 -2.61
CA ASP A 137 -19.76 -6.98 -3.80
C ASP A 137 -18.85 -8.07 -4.40
N LYS A 138 -17.74 -8.39 -3.73
CA LYS A 138 -16.71 -9.32 -4.22
C LYS A 138 -16.75 -10.61 -3.42
N ASN A 139 -16.74 -11.74 -4.12
CA ASN A 139 -16.65 -13.06 -3.49
C ASN A 139 -15.20 -13.37 -3.10
N VAL A 140 -14.69 -12.67 -2.08
CA VAL A 140 -13.32 -12.81 -1.59
C VAL A 140 -13.32 -13.19 -0.11
N PHE A 141 -12.43 -14.13 0.25
CA PHE A 141 -12.16 -14.45 1.64
C PHE A 141 -10.98 -13.61 2.13
N LEU A 142 -11.24 -12.71 3.08
CA LEU A 142 -10.22 -11.87 3.68
C LEU A 142 -9.47 -12.65 4.77
N CYS A 143 -8.32 -13.21 4.41
CA CYS A 143 -7.48 -14.01 5.29
C CYS A 143 -6.69 -13.14 6.26
N ARG A 144 -6.64 -13.54 7.53
CA ARG A 144 -5.83 -12.90 8.57
C ARG A 144 -4.47 -13.58 8.69
N PHE A 145 -3.39 -12.82 8.62
CA PHE A 145 -2.03 -13.34 8.82
C PHE A 145 -1.30 -12.79 10.05
N ASP A 146 -1.74 -11.66 10.63
CA ASP A 146 -1.26 -11.21 11.94
C ASP A 146 -2.35 -10.42 12.72
N ARG A 147 -1.96 -9.58 13.69
CA ARG A 147 -2.88 -8.73 14.45
C ARG A 147 -3.63 -7.73 13.56
N PHE A 148 -2.93 -7.10 12.62
CA PHE A 148 -3.41 -5.99 11.82
C PHE A 148 -3.61 -6.40 10.35
N GLY A 149 -2.67 -7.10 9.76
CA GLY A 149 -2.64 -7.44 8.36
C GLY A 149 -3.73 -8.41 7.90
N ARG A 150 -4.23 -8.16 6.69
CA ARG A 150 -5.15 -9.03 5.95
C ARG A 150 -4.69 -9.22 4.51
N SER A 151 -5.05 -10.34 3.90
CA SER A 151 -4.84 -10.54 2.48
C SER A 151 -5.97 -11.35 1.84
N PHE A 152 -6.13 -11.18 0.54
CA PHE A 152 -7.02 -12.01 -0.26
C PHE A 152 -6.46 -12.23 -1.67
N VAL A 153 -6.95 -13.27 -2.33
CA VAL A 153 -6.61 -13.57 -3.73
C VAL A 153 -7.69 -13.00 -4.63
N LYS A 154 -7.32 -12.26 -5.67
CA LYS A 154 -8.24 -11.77 -6.68
C LYS A 154 -8.87 -12.95 -7.44
N PRO A 155 -10.20 -13.08 -7.47
CA PRO A 155 -10.88 -14.12 -8.24
C PRO A 155 -10.60 -14.03 -9.74
N PHE A 156 -10.93 -15.11 -10.47
CA PHE A 156 -10.84 -15.16 -11.93
C PHE A 156 -12.00 -14.45 -12.62
#